data_AF-A0A3E0VVK3-F1
#
_entry.id   AF-A0A3E0VVK3-F1
#
_cell.length_a   1.000
_cell.length_b   1.000
_cell.length_c   1.000
_cell.angle_alpha   90.00
_cell.angle_beta   90.00
_cell.angle_gamma   90.00
#
_symmetry.space_group_name_H-M   'P 1'
#
loop_
_entity.id
_entity.type
_entity.pdbx_description
1 polymer ?
#
loop_
_entity_poly.entity_id
_entity_poly.type
_entity_poly.pdbx_seq_one_letter_code
_entity_poly.pdbx_strand_id
1 'polypeptide(L)'
;MAQKPPRVVAELGRPETFEETTARKAEQSRKYRANKTINNLWLSLIVCVAVVIVIVLLVPRDDTSQRQTIDYRSVATSAQAALPVPVAAPELPAGWSSNAAEIRRGNDGVAYWYVGLLTPSNTFVALAQGVDANDSWLSDQVHDTAASSTITVDGIQWTVYDNRTTSQNVGNAEYALTATAGRSTYVLYGTADDADFELVAAALASNLAAQPTAGAASTTGAGS
;
A
#
# COMPACT_ATOMS: atom_id res chain seq x y z
N MET A 1 -58.71 10.62 -60.72
CA MET A 1 -58.07 9.95 -59.56
C MET A 1 -58.83 10.39 -58.32
N ALA A 2 -59.60 9.51 -57.68
CA ALA A 2 -60.43 9.88 -56.53
C ALA A 2 -59.55 9.99 -55.26
N GLN A 3 -59.49 11.19 -54.68
CA GLN A 3 -58.75 11.45 -53.45
C GLN A 3 -59.55 10.88 -52.26
N LYS A 4 -58.98 9.89 -51.57
CA LYS A 4 -59.62 9.22 -50.44
C LYS A 4 -59.91 10.24 -49.33
N PRO A 5 -61.15 10.31 -48.79
CA PRO A 5 -61.48 11.32 -47.79
C PRO A 5 -60.65 11.12 -46.52
N PRO A 6 -60.28 12.22 -45.83
CA PRO A 6 -59.42 12.18 -44.65
C PRO A 6 -60.09 11.39 -43.53
N ARG A 7 -59.28 10.59 -42.81
CA ARG A 7 -59.74 9.69 -41.76
C ARG A 7 -60.22 10.50 -40.55
N VAL A 8 -61.48 10.32 -40.15
CA VAL A 8 -62.02 10.88 -38.91
C VAL A 8 -61.42 10.10 -37.73
N VAL A 9 -60.83 10.82 -36.78
CA VAL A 9 -60.23 10.22 -35.57
C VAL A 9 -61.26 10.27 -34.45
N ALA A 10 -61.40 9.15 -33.73
CA ALA A 10 -62.48 8.92 -32.75
C ALA A 10 -62.51 9.95 -31.61
N GLU A 11 -61.38 10.59 -31.30
CA GLU A 11 -61.27 11.58 -30.21
C GLU A 11 -61.61 13.01 -30.64
N LEU A 12 -61.59 13.31 -31.95
CA LEU A 12 -61.75 14.68 -32.46
C LEU A 12 -63.15 14.94 -33.02
N GLY A 13 -63.92 13.89 -33.36
CA GLY A 13 -65.27 14.00 -33.92
C GLY A 13 -65.37 14.69 -35.30
N ARG A 14 -64.23 15.12 -35.87
CA ARG A 14 -64.08 15.79 -37.16
C ARG A 14 -62.85 15.24 -37.91
N PRO A 15 -62.77 15.37 -39.25
CA PRO A 15 -61.54 15.03 -39.97
C PRO A 15 -60.37 15.87 -39.45
N GLU A 16 -59.25 15.22 -39.12
CA GLU A 16 -58.03 15.90 -38.66
C GLU A 16 -57.58 16.95 -39.71
N THR A 17 -57.22 18.14 -39.24
CA THR A 17 -56.63 19.18 -40.08
C THR A 17 -55.18 18.80 -40.44
N PHE A 18 -54.65 19.33 -41.55
CA PHE A 18 -53.29 19.04 -42.00
C PHE A 18 -52.24 19.34 -40.91
N GLU A 19 -52.42 20.41 -40.15
CA GLU A 19 -51.53 20.82 -39.05
C GLU A 19 -51.57 19.85 -37.85
N GLU A 20 -52.74 19.32 -37.48
CA GLU A 20 -52.85 18.34 -36.40
C GLU A 20 -52.17 17.01 -36.78
N THR A 21 -52.25 16.60 -38.05
CA THR A 21 -51.57 15.37 -38.52
C THR A 21 -50.05 15.49 -38.51
N THR A 22 -49.50 16.67 -38.84
CA THR A 22 -48.05 16.90 -38.85
C THR A 22 -47.52 17.01 -37.42
N ALA A 23 -48.23 17.68 -36.51
CA ALA A 23 -47.89 17.75 -35.09
C ALA A 23 -47.86 16.36 -34.43
N ARG A 24 -48.90 15.53 -34.65
CA ARG A 24 -48.94 14.15 -34.12
C ARG A 24 -47.79 13.30 -34.66
N LYS A 25 -47.51 13.38 -35.97
CA LYS A 25 -46.38 12.67 -36.59
C LYS A 25 -45.03 13.14 -36.05
N ALA A 26 -44.85 14.44 -35.85
CA ALA A 26 -43.64 15.01 -35.27
C ALA A 26 -43.44 14.51 -33.83
N GLU A 27 -44.49 14.49 -33.01
CA GLU A 27 -44.43 13.99 -31.63
C GLU A 27 -44.17 12.47 -31.59
N GLN A 28 -44.84 11.68 -32.43
CA GLN A 28 -44.58 10.24 -32.59
C GLN A 28 -43.13 9.97 -33.04
N SER A 29 -42.58 10.77 -33.96
CA SER A 29 -41.19 10.66 -34.41
C SER A 29 -40.18 11.02 -33.32
N ARG A 30 -40.50 11.97 -32.44
CA ARG A 30 -39.66 12.37 -31.30
C ARG A 30 -39.66 11.28 -30.23
N LYS A 31 -40.84 10.76 -29.85
CA LYS A 31 -40.98 9.63 -28.92
C LYS A 31 -40.28 8.38 -29.44
N TYR A 32 -40.43 8.06 -30.73
CA TYR A 32 -39.76 6.92 -31.36
C TYR A 32 -38.22 7.06 -31.30
N ARG A 33 -37.67 8.23 -31.61
CA ARG A 33 -36.23 8.50 -31.51
C ARG A 33 -35.72 8.46 -30.07
N ALA A 34 -36.42 9.09 -29.14
CA ALA A 34 -36.06 9.10 -27.71
C ALA A 34 -36.07 7.69 -27.11
N ASN A 35 -37.08 6.88 -27.42
CA ASN A 35 -37.16 5.48 -26.97
C ASN A 35 -36.01 4.64 -27.53
N LYS A 36 -35.58 4.91 -28.77
CA LYS A 36 -34.41 4.23 -29.37
C LYS A 36 -33.12 4.61 -28.65
N THR A 37 -32.95 5.87 -28.26
CA THR A 37 -31.79 6.33 -27.48
C THR A 37 -31.75 5.72 -26.09
N ILE A 38 -32.90 5.65 -25.39
CA ILE A 38 -33.00 5.03 -24.06
C ILE A 38 -32.75 3.53 -24.14
N ASN A 39 -33.33 2.84 -25.12
CA ASN A 39 -33.10 1.42 -25.33
C ASN A 39 -31.63 1.14 -25.67
N ASN A 40 -31.02 1.96 -26.53
CA ASN A 40 -29.59 1.84 -26.83
C ASN A 40 -28.72 2.10 -25.60
N LEU A 41 -29.10 3.03 -24.73
CA LEU A 41 -28.39 3.31 -23.49
C LEU A 41 -28.44 2.10 -22.55
N TRP A 42 -29.61 1.53 -22.31
CA TRP A 42 -29.76 0.31 -21.50
C TRP A 42 -28.99 -0.88 -22.09
N LEU A 43 -29.05 -1.05 -23.42
CA LEU A 43 -28.34 -2.13 -24.10
C LEU A 43 -26.82 -1.95 -23.99
N SER A 44 -26.32 -0.71 -24.12
CA SER A 44 -24.89 -0.39 -23.92
C SER A 44 -24.44 -0.60 -22.47
N LEU A 45 -25.29 -0.29 -21.49
CA LEU A 45 -25.00 -0.52 -20.07
C LEU A 45 -24.89 -2.01 -19.78
N ILE A 46 -25.83 -2.81 -20.28
CA ILE A 46 -25.80 -4.27 -20.11
C ILE A 46 -24.55 -4.87 -20.75
N VAL A 47 -24.17 -4.41 -21.94
CA VAL A 47 -22.93 -4.87 -22.60
C VAL A 47 -21.70 -4.50 -21.77
N CYS A 48 -21.63 -3.28 -21.24
CA CYS A 48 -20.52 -2.84 -20.39
C CYS A 48 -20.41 -3.70 -19.13
N VAL A 49 -21.53 -3.92 -18.42
CA VAL A 49 -21.57 -4.77 -17.21
C VAL A 49 -21.21 -6.22 -17.55
N ALA A 50 -21.68 -6.76 -18.66
CA ALA A 50 -21.33 -8.11 -19.10
C ALA A 50 -19.83 -8.25 -19.36
N VAL A 51 -19.19 -7.26 -20.00
CA VAL A 51 -17.74 -7.23 -20.20
C VAL A 51 -17.01 -7.20 -18.85
N VAL A 52 -17.44 -6.35 -17.91
CA VAL A 52 -16.86 -6.31 -16.56
C VAL A 52 -17.00 -7.66 -15.85
N ILE A 53 -18.15 -8.31 -15.92
CA ILE A 53 -18.37 -9.65 -15.34
C ILE A 53 -17.42 -10.67 -15.95
N VAL A 54 -17.27 -10.68 -17.28
CA VAL A 54 -16.33 -11.58 -17.96
C VAL A 54 -14.89 -11.33 -17.50
N ILE A 55 -14.47 -10.07 -17.38
CA ILE A 55 -13.14 -9.72 -16.86
C ILE A 55 -12.98 -10.23 -15.42
N VAL A 56 -13.96 -9.99 -14.55
CA VAL A 56 -13.93 -10.42 -13.14
C VAL A 56 -13.86 -11.94 -13.02
N LEU A 57 -14.55 -12.69 -13.88
CA LEU A 57 -14.52 -14.16 -13.89
C LEU A 57 -13.26 -14.74 -14.54
N LEU A 58 -12.68 -14.03 -15.52
CA LEU A 58 -11.47 -14.47 -16.22
C LEU A 58 -10.22 -14.24 -15.39
N VAL A 59 -10.16 -13.13 -14.63
CA VAL A 59 -9.05 -12.84 -13.73
C VAL A 59 -9.09 -13.88 -12.60
N PRO A 60 -8.12 -14.82 -12.56
CA PRO A 60 -8.05 -15.77 -11.45
C PRO A 60 -7.82 -14.94 -10.20
N ARG A 61 -8.81 -14.96 -9.28
CA ARG A 61 -8.52 -14.59 -7.90
C ARG A 61 -7.81 -15.79 -7.30
N ASP A 62 -6.49 -15.69 -7.25
CA ASP A 62 -5.73 -16.50 -6.32
C ASP A 62 -6.14 -16.05 -4.90
N ASP A 63 -7.25 -16.61 -4.38
CA ASP A 63 -7.65 -16.48 -2.98
C ASP A 63 -6.60 -17.12 -2.06
N THR A 64 -5.78 -18.00 -2.63
CA THR A 64 -4.43 -18.28 -2.15
C THR A 64 -3.50 -17.18 -2.63
N SER A 65 -3.59 -16.00 -2.02
CA SER A 65 -2.34 -15.32 -1.70
C SER A 65 -1.57 -16.31 -0.83
N GLN A 66 -0.82 -17.22 -1.45
CA GLN A 66 0.49 -17.55 -0.91
C GLN A 66 1.16 -16.19 -0.82
N ARG A 67 0.93 -15.47 0.29
CA ARG A 67 1.77 -14.37 0.74
C ARG A 67 3.14 -14.98 0.61
N GLN A 68 3.88 -14.64 -0.45
CA GLN A 68 5.17 -15.23 -0.71
C GLN A 68 5.96 -14.94 0.55
N THR A 69 6.07 -15.95 1.39
CA THR A 69 6.62 -15.79 2.72
C THR A 69 8.10 -15.84 2.45
N ILE A 70 8.68 -14.65 2.40
CA ILE A 70 10.09 -14.51 2.15
C ILE A 70 10.82 -14.96 3.42
N ASP A 71 11.72 -15.91 3.27
CA ASP A 71 12.66 -16.25 4.35
C ASP A 71 13.71 -15.14 4.45
N TYR A 72 13.36 -14.07 5.15
CA TYR A 72 14.22 -12.90 5.33
C TYR A 72 15.55 -13.25 6.02
N ARG A 73 15.63 -14.34 6.79
CA ARG A 73 16.89 -14.77 7.46
C ARG A 73 17.86 -15.36 6.43
N SER A 74 17.36 -16.17 5.50
CA SER A 74 18.17 -16.65 4.37
C SER A 74 18.61 -15.50 3.47
N VAL A 75 17.72 -14.51 3.22
CA VAL A 75 18.09 -13.33 2.43
C VAL A 75 19.11 -12.45 3.18
N ALA A 76 18.96 -12.25 4.49
CA ALA A 76 19.91 -11.50 5.31
C ALA A 76 21.31 -12.11 5.26
N THR A 77 21.42 -13.44 5.31
CA THR A 77 22.70 -14.16 5.15
C THR A 77 23.35 -13.84 3.80
N SER A 78 22.56 -13.78 2.74
CA SER A 78 23.05 -13.41 1.40
C SER A 78 23.40 -11.92 1.30
N ALA A 79 22.62 -11.06 1.94
CA ALA A 79 22.79 -9.61 1.96
C ALA A 79 24.02 -9.18 2.77
N GLN A 80 24.49 -10.00 3.71
CA GLN A 80 25.63 -9.69 4.59
C GLN A 80 26.88 -9.29 3.81
N ALA A 81 27.14 -9.88 2.64
CA ALA A 81 28.31 -9.56 1.82
C ALA A 81 28.27 -8.13 1.23
N ALA A 82 27.10 -7.51 1.16
CA ALA A 82 26.91 -6.19 0.56
C ALA A 82 26.88 -5.04 1.58
N LEU A 83 26.81 -5.33 2.88
CA LEU A 83 26.76 -4.31 3.94
C LEU A 83 27.97 -4.45 4.89
N PRO A 84 28.62 -3.33 5.28
CA PRO A 84 29.81 -3.35 6.12
C PRO A 84 29.49 -3.46 7.63
N VAL A 85 28.26 -3.85 7.96
CA VAL A 85 27.76 -4.04 9.33
C VAL A 85 27.04 -5.39 9.42
N PRO A 86 26.99 -6.06 10.58
CA PRO A 86 26.18 -7.24 10.74
C PRO A 86 24.71 -6.95 10.41
N VAL A 87 24.13 -7.72 9.49
CA VAL A 87 22.75 -7.55 9.01
C VAL A 87 21.79 -8.11 10.04
N ALA A 88 20.79 -7.33 10.42
CA ALA A 88 19.79 -7.75 11.38
C ALA A 88 18.79 -8.73 10.77
N ALA A 89 18.59 -9.83 11.49
CA ALA A 89 17.67 -10.90 11.15
C ALA A 89 17.11 -11.46 12.47
N PRO A 90 16.20 -10.72 13.14
CA PRO A 90 15.67 -11.13 14.43
C PRO A 90 14.93 -12.46 14.31
N GLU A 91 14.91 -13.26 15.38
CA GLU A 91 14.08 -14.47 15.44
C GLU A 91 12.71 -14.13 16.02
N LEU A 92 11.66 -14.34 15.23
CA LEU A 92 10.28 -14.04 15.62
C LEU A 92 9.49 -15.33 15.92
N PRO A 93 8.49 -15.29 16.82
CA PRO A 93 7.62 -16.42 17.11
C PRO A 93 6.82 -16.89 15.89
N ALA A 94 6.23 -18.09 16.02
CA ALA A 94 5.33 -18.63 15.01
C ALA A 94 4.16 -17.66 14.71
N GLY A 95 3.74 -17.63 13.44
CA GLY A 95 2.67 -16.76 12.96
C GLY A 95 3.14 -15.45 12.33
N TRP A 96 4.39 -15.05 12.57
CA TRP A 96 5.03 -13.96 11.84
C TRP A 96 5.47 -14.41 10.44
N SER A 97 5.34 -13.52 9.47
CA SER A 97 5.81 -13.75 8.10
C SER A 97 6.48 -12.49 7.54
N SER A 98 7.14 -12.61 6.40
CA SER A 98 7.71 -11.45 5.70
C SER A 98 7.25 -11.42 4.24
N ASN A 99 6.95 -10.23 3.74
CA ASN A 99 6.57 -9.98 2.35
C ASN A 99 7.65 -9.24 1.54
N ALA A 100 8.74 -8.82 2.19
CA ALA A 100 9.85 -8.12 1.58
C ALA A 100 11.13 -8.33 2.40
N ALA A 101 12.24 -8.63 1.74
CA ALA A 101 13.57 -8.64 2.35
C ALA A 101 14.60 -8.27 1.28
N GLU A 102 15.23 -7.11 1.40
CA GLU A 102 16.13 -6.58 0.36
C GLU A 102 17.00 -5.44 0.86
N ILE A 103 18.10 -5.16 0.13
CA ILE A 103 18.88 -3.94 0.34
C ILE A 103 18.26 -2.84 -0.51
N ARG A 104 18.00 -1.69 0.12
CA ARG A 104 17.45 -0.50 -0.52
C ARG A 104 18.41 0.67 -0.38
N ARG A 105 18.10 1.76 -1.08
CA ARG A 105 18.83 3.03 -1.01
C ARG A 105 17.83 4.16 -0.78
N GLY A 106 18.08 4.98 0.22
CA GLY A 106 17.32 6.19 0.50
C GLY A 106 17.54 7.26 -0.57
N ASN A 107 16.69 8.28 -0.59
CA ASN A 107 16.79 9.39 -1.54
C ASN A 107 18.10 10.18 -1.38
N ASP A 108 18.64 10.17 -0.18
CA ASP A 108 19.91 10.78 0.22
C ASP A 108 21.14 9.88 -0.02
N GLY A 109 20.94 8.69 -0.60
CA GLY A 109 21.99 7.74 -0.93
C GLY A 109 22.34 6.74 0.18
N VAL A 110 21.75 6.84 1.36
CA VAL A 110 21.99 5.89 2.48
C VAL A 110 21.53 4.49 2.06
N ALA A 111 22.45 3.53 2.12
CA ALA A 111 22.12 2.12 1.92
C ALA A 111 21.53 1.55 3.21
N TYR A 112 20.45 0.79 3.09
CA TYR A 112 19.80 0.18 4.24
C TYR A 112 19.27 -1.22 3.93
N TRP A 113 19.35 -2.11 4.92
CA TRP A 113 18.68 -3.39 4.90
C TRP A 113 17.22 -3.20 5.28
N TYR A 114 16.31 -3.80 4.51
CA TYR A 114 14.87 -3.67 4.72
C TYR A 114 14.21 -5.04 4.84
N VAL A 115 13.35 -5.20 5.84
CA VAL A 115 12.46 -6.35 5.99
C VAL A 115 11.04 -5.85 6.28
N GLY A 116 10.06 -6.26 5.46
CA GLY A 116 8.65 -6.06 5.74
C GLY A 116 8.10 -7.28 6.49
N LEU A 117 7.66 -7.09 7.73
CA LEU A 117 7.10 -8.13 8.59
C LEU A 117 5.58 -7.98 8.68
N LEU A 118 4.90 -9.12 8.68
CA LEU A 118 3.47 -9.22 8.92
C LEU A 118 3.25 -9.99 10.22
N THR A 119 2.46 -9.39 11.10
CA THR A 119 2.10 -9.96 12.40
C THR A 119 1.07 -11.08 12.23
N PRO A 120 0.84 -11.92 13.26
CA PRO A 120 -0.23 -12.92 13.23
C PRO A 120 -1.63 -12.31 13.06
N SER A 121 -1.83 -11.05 13.49
CA SER A 121 -3.07 -10.28 13.32
C SER A 121 -3.17 -9.58 11.96
N ASN A 122 -2.20 -9.82 11.05
CA ASN A 122 -2.11 -9.24 9.71
C ASN A 122 -1.95 -7.71 9.70
N THR A 123 -1.32 -7.17 10.75
CA THR A 123 -0.77 -5.81 10.77
C THR A 123 0.69 -5.82 10.32
N PHE A 124 1.31 -4.65 10.21
CA PHE A 124 2.59 -4.48 9.54
C PHE A 124 3.64 -3.83 10.44
N VAL A 125 4.86 -4.37 10.40
CA VAL A 125 6.08 -3.76 10.97
C VAL A 125 7.19 -3.88 9.94
N ALA A 126 7.75 -2.76 9.51
CA ALA A 126 9.00 -2.73 8.76
C ALA A 126 10.19 -2.67 9.72
N LEU A 127 11.25 -3.40 9.41
CA LEU A 127 12.59 -3.21 9.94
C LEU A 127 13.45 -2.57 8.86
N ALA A 128 13.94 -1.36 9.12
CA ALA A 128 14.98 -0.71 8.33
C ALA A 128 16.26 -0.57 9.17
N GLN A 129 17.38 -1.08 8.66
CA GLN A 129 18.70 -0.90 9.26
C GLN A 129 19.56 -0.08 8.30
N GLY A 130 19.69 1.21 8.58
CA GLY A 130 20.54 2.12 7.81
C GLY A 130 22.01 2.03 8.23
N VAL A 131 22.91 2.03 7.26
CA VAL A 131 24.37 2.05 7.49
C VAL A 131 24.89 3.47 7.38
N ASP A 132 25.52 3.97 8.45
CA ASP A 132 25.92 5.38 8.57
C ASP A 132 24.77 6.34 8.23
N ALA A 133 23.57 6.00 8.70
CA ALA A 133 22.38 6.79 8.43
C ALA A 133 22.54 8.23 8.96
N ASN A 134 22.04 9.19 8.20
CA ASN A 134 22.01 10.59 8.58
C ASN A 134 20.59 11.01 9.00
N ASP A 135 20.45 12.24 9.48
CA ASP A 135 19.18 12.76 9.98
C ASP A 135 18.09 12.84 8.90
N SER A 136 18.44 13.15 7.64
CA SER A 136 17.45 13.18 6.55
C SER A 136 16.88 11.80 6.25
N TRP A 137 17.72 10.76 6.23
CA TRP A 137 17.23 9.39 6.06
C TRP A 137 16.28 8.99 7.18
N LEU A 138 16.64 9.31 8.43
CA LEU A 138 15.81 8.99 9.59
C LEU A 138 14.46 9.72 9.51
N SER A 139 14.49 11.03 9.21
CA SER A 139 13.30 11.86 9.02
C SER A 139 12.38 11.27 7.95
N ASP A 140 12.94 10.85 6.82
CA ASP A 140 12.18 10.18 5.75
C ASP A 140 11.53 8.88 6.24
N GLN A 141 12.23 8.04 7.03
CA GLN A 141 11.67 6.78 7.53
C GLN A 141 10.50 7.00 8.49
N VAL A 142 10.56 8.03 9.33
CA VAL A 142 9.52 8.34 10.32
C VAL A 142 8.51 9.38 9.82
N HIS A 143 8.57 9.76 8.55
CA HIS A 143 7.68 10.74 7.92
C HIS A 143 7.70 12.13 8.61
N ASP A 144 8.90 12.65 8.85
CA ASP A 144 9.17 13.96 9.46
C ASP A 144 8.58 14.15 10.87
N THR A 145 8.35 13.05 11.57
CA THR A 145 7.74 13.05 12.89
C THR A 145 8.73 13.44 13.97
N ALA A 146 8.27 14.27 14.90
CA ALA A 146 9.03 14.59 16.09
C ALA A 146 9.03 13.40 17.06
N ALA A 147 10.18 13.15 17.70
CA ALA A 147 10.27 12.16 18.77
C ALA A 147 9.26 12.49 19.89
N SER A 148 8.47 11.50 20.29
CA SER A 148 7.40 11.65 21.28
C SER A 148 7.85 11.27 22.69
N SER A 149 8.55 10.14 22.82
CA SER A 149 8.99 9.60 24.10
C SER A 149 10.12 8.59 23.92
N THR A 150 10.56 7.95 25.00
CA THR A 150 11.50 6.82 24.95
C THR A 150 10.94 5.66 25.75
N ILE A 151 11.09 4.44 25.24
CA ILE A 151 10.79 3.19 25.94
C ILE A 151 12.06 2.35 26.11
N THR A 152 12.04 1.37 26.99
CA THR A 152 13.16 0.43 27.16
C THR A 152 12.66 -1.00 26.98
N VAL A 153 13.28 -1.71 26.04
CA VAL A 153 12.92 -3.09 25.68
C VAL A 153 14.20 -3.93 25.70
N ASP A 154 14.22 -5.01 26.49
CA ASP A 154 15.40 -5.87 26.68
C ASP A 154 16.71 -5.11 26.97
N GLY A 155 16.60 -4.03 27.77
CA GLY A 155 17.74 -3.19 28.17
C GLY A 155 18.21 -2.19 27.11
N ILE A 156 17.53 -2.11 25.96
CA ILE A 156 17.81 -1.16 24.90
C ILE A 156 16.81 -0.02 24.97
N GLN A 157 17.30 1.21 24.94
CA GLN A 157 16.46 2.40 24.85
C GLN A 157 16.06 2.63 23.40
N TRP A 158 14.75 2.76 23.17
CA TRP A 158 14.16 3.07 21.87
C TRP A 158 13.49 4.44 21.93
N THR A 159 13.72 5.26 20.92
CA THR A 159 13.01 6.53 20.73
C THR A 159 11.72 6.26 19.98
N VAL A 160 10.61 6.76 20.51
CA VAL A 160 9.27 6.59 19.95
C VAL A 160 8.92 7.77 19.07
N TYR A 161 8.27 7.49 17.94
CA TYR A 161 7.64 8.45 17.05
C TYR A 161 6.20 7.98 16.84
N ASP A 162 5.22 8.80 17.21
CA ASP A 162 3.81 8.40 17.19
C ASP A 162 2.99 9.38 16.35
N ASN A 163 2.54 8.90 15.19
CA ASN A 163 1.70 9.62 14.25
C ASN A 163 0.24 9.17 14.30
N ARG A 164 -0.16 8.24 15.17
CA ARG A 164 -1.51 7.65 15.14
C ARG A 164 -2.64 8.65 15.39
N THR A 165 -2.30 9.82 15.94
CA THR A 165 -3.24 10.93 16.21
C THR A 165 -3.21 12.03 15.16
N THR A 166 -2.31 11.94 14.16
CA THR A 166 -2.19 12.96 13.11
C THR A 166 -3.31 12.85 12.08
N SER A 167 -3.70 13.99 11.50
CA SER A 167 -4.61 14.03 10.35
C SER A 167 -3.89 13.96 9.01
N GLN A 168 -2.55 13.93 9.01
CA GLN A 168 -1.74 13.82 7.81
C GLN A 168 -1.71 12.38 7.28
N ASN A 169 -1.54 12.21 5.97
CA ASN A 169 -1.32 10.89 5.40
C ASN A 169 0.16 10.52 5.58
N VAL A 170 0.45 9.66 6.56
CA VAL A 170 1.81 9.19 6.89
C VAL A 170 2.11 7.80 6.30
N GLY A 171 1.23 7.26 5.48
CA GLY A 171 1.35 5.89 4.97
C GLY A 171 1.44 4.87 6.11
N ASN A 172 2.47 4.01 6.07
CA ASN A 172 2.72 3.01 7.11
C ASN A 172 3.54 3.55 8.30
N ALA A 173 3.94 4.81 8.31
CA ALA A 173 4.72 5.39 9.42
C ALA A 173 3.79 5.87 10.56
N GLU A 174 2.77 5.09 10.91
CA GLU A 174 1.82 5.47 11.98
C GLU A 174 2.49 5.43 13.36
N TYR A 175 3.36 4.46 13.58
CA TYR A 175 4.19 4.34 14.77
C TYR A 175 5.58 3.89 14.38
N ALA A 176 6.61 4.40 15.08
CA ALA A 176 7.98 3.97 14.88
C ALA A 176 8.81 3.96 16.16
N LEU A 177 9.76 3.03 16.21
CA LEU A 177 10.79 2.91 17.24
C LEU A 177 12.16 3.02 16.59
N THR A 178 13.07 3.79 17.19
CA THR A 178 14.44 3.93 16.67
C THR A 178 15.48 3.67 17.74
N ALA A 179 16.57 3.02 17.35
CA ALA A 179 17.74 2.78 18.20
C ALA A 179 19.00 2.77 17.34
N THR A 180 20.15 3.06 17.95
CA THR A 180 21.44 3.06 17.26
C THR A 180 22.40 2.09 17.95
N ALA A 181 23.19 1.37 17.14
CA ALA A 181 24.27 0.53 17.64
C ALA A 181 25.41 0.48 16.62
N GLY A 182 26.62 0.87 17.05
CA GLY A 182 27.76 0.99 16.15
C GLY A 182 27.52 2.00 15.03
N ARG A 183 27.60 1.52 13.78
CA ARG A 183 27.30 2.31 12.56
C ARG A 183 25.87 2.12 12.05
N SER A 184 25.05 1.34 12.77
CA SER A 184 23.70 0.99 12.36
C SER A 184 22.67 1.85 13.08
N THR A 185 21.72 2.38 12.31
CA THR A 185 20.48 2.99 12.83
C THR A 185 19.32 2.06 12.49
N TYR A 186 18.63 1.59 13.51
CA TYR A 186 17.47 0.72 13.41
C TYR A 186 16.21 1.58 13.49
N VAL A 187 15.30 1.38 12.53
CA VAL A 187 13.97 1.97 12.53
C VAL A 187 12.98 0.83 12.36
N LEU A 188 12.15 0.62 13.38
CA LEU A 188 10.92 -0.13 13.26
C LEU A 188 9.82 0.87 12.93
N TYR A 189 9.02 0.65 11.90
CA TYR A 189 7.86 1.51 11.60
C TYR A 189 6.71 0.71 11.00
N GLY A 190 5.47 1.14 11.20
CA GLY A 190 4.33 0.31 10.81
C GLY A 190 3.01 0.72 11.44
N THR A 191 2.05 -0.19 11.33
CA THR A 191 0.65 -0.04 11.77
C THR A 191 0.24 -1.06 12.83
N ALA A 192 1.18 -1.91 13.26
CA ALA A 192 0.94 -2.86 14.34
C ALA A 192 0.76 -2.17 15.70
N ASP A 193 0.30 -2.92 16.69
CA ASP A 193 0.17 -2.41 18.06
C ASP A 193 1.52 -2.38 18.79
N ASP A 194 1.55 -1.67 19.93
CA ASP A 194 2.77 -1.47 20.72
C ASP A 194 3.40 -2.81 21.14
N ALA A 195 2.59 -3.85 21.41
CA ALA A 195 3.09 -5.15 21.85
C ALA A 195 3.84 -5.89 20.72
N ASP A 196 3.33 -5.84 19.49
CA ASP A 196 4.01 -6.38 18.32
C ASP A 196 5.32 -5.61 18.03
N PHE A 197 5.34 -4.28 18.22
CA PHE A 197 6.57 -3.48 18.10
C PHE A 197 7.60 -3.83 19.17
N GLU A 198 7.19 -3.90 20.44
CA GLU A 198 8.05 -4.28 21.56
C GLU A 198 8.61 -5.70 21.37
N LEU A 199 7.82 -6.63 20.83
CA LEU A 199 8.27 -7.98 20.51
C LEU A 199 9.38 -7.97 19.45
N VAL A 200 9.23 -7.23 18.34
CA VAL A 200 10.28 -7.12 17.31
C VAL A 200 11.51 -6.39 17.86
N ALA A 201 11.31 -5.34 18.67
CA ALA A 201 12.38 -4.61 19.33
C ALA A 201 13.19 -5.50 20.29
N ALA A 202 12.51 -6.36 21.07
CA ALA A 202 13.14 -7.35 21.93
C ALA A 202 13.94 -8.38 21.11
N ALA A 203 13.35 -8.92 20.05
CA ALA A 203 14.00 -9.90 19.18
C ALA A 203 15.28 -9.34 18.50
N LEU A 204 15.37 -8.02 18.33
CA LEU A 204 16.55 -7.34 17.79
C LEU A 204 17.69 -7.15 18.79
N ALA A 205 17.48 -7.42 20.08
CA ALA A 205 18.48 -7.12 21.11
C ALA A 205 19.84 -7.78 20.84
N SER A 206 19.82 -9.04 20.38
CA SER A 206 21.04 -9.76 19.98
C SER A 206 21.73 -9.15 18.75
N ASN A 207 20.95 -8.65 17.77
CA ASN A 207 21.49 -8.02 16.57
C ASN A 207 22.15 -6.67 16.89
N LEU A 208 21.56 -5.89 17.81
CA LEU A 208 22.14 -4.63 18.28
C LEU A 208 23.42 -4.89 19.08
N ALA A 209 23.41 -5.89 19.97
CA ALA A 209 24.59 -6.29 20.74
C ALA A 209 25.74 -6.82 19.86
N ALA A 210 25.42 -7.40 18.70
CA ALA A 210 26.42 -7.88 17.73
C ALA A 210 27.08 -6.76 16.92
N GLN A 211 26.57 -5.52 16.97
CA GLN A 211 27.19 -4.41 16.25
C GLN A 211 28.55 -4.05 16.87
N PRO A 212 29.59 -3.81 16.04
CA PRO A 212 30.84 -3.29 16.55
C PRO A 212 30.61 -1.92 17.20
N THR A 213 31.15 -1.72 18.41
CA THR A 213 31.16 -0.38 19.03
C THR A 213 31.86 0.61 18.11
N ALA A 214 31.25 1.78 17.91
CA ALA A 214 31.81 2.86 17.10
C ALA A 214 33.19 3.27 17.67
N GLY A 215 34.27 2.76 17.07
CA GLY A 215 35.65 2.98 17.54
C GLY A 215 36.66 1.87 17.21
N ALA A 216 36.24 0.66 16.84
CA ALA A 216 37.16 -0.46 16.55
C ALA A 216 37.66 -0.53 15.09
N ALA A 217 37.69 0.59 14.36
CA ALA A 217 38.26 0.65 13.02
C ALA A 217 39.80 0.73 13.09
N SER A 218 40.44 -0.45 13.07
CA SER A 218 41.78 -0.71 12.51
C SER A 218 42.92 0.25 12.88
N THR A 219 43.51 0.08 14.06
CA THR A 219 44.94 0.35 14.26
C THR A 219 45.75 -0.87 13.83
N THR A 220 45.89 -1.09 12.51
CA THR A 220 46.79 -2.13 11.98
C THR A 220 48.09 -1.47 11.52
N GLY A 221 49.08 -1.53 12.41
CA GLY A 221 50.51 -1.75 12.09
C GLY A 221 51.24 -0.74 11.22
N ALA A 222 51.76 0.33 11.83
CA ALA A 222 53.02 0.94 11.41
C ALA A 222 54.11 0.57 12.43
N GLY A 223 55.11 -0.18 11.98
CA GLY A 223 56.24 -0.71 12.77
C GLY A 223 56.43 -2.19 12.42
N SER A 224 57.52 -2.65 11.82
CA SER A 224 58.92 -2.17 11.79
C SER A 224 59.57 -2.59 10.47
#